data_AF-A0A396HM60-F1
#
_entry.id   AF-A0A396HM60-F1
#
_cell.length_a   1.000
_cell.length_b   1.000
_cell.length_c   1.000
_cell.angle_alpha   90.00
_cell.angle_beta   90.00
_cell.angle_gamma   90.00
#
_symmetry.space_group_name_H-M   'P 1'
#
loop_
_entity.id
_entity.type
_entity.pdbx_description
1 polymer ?
#
loop_
_entity_poly.entity_id
_entity_poly.type
_entity_poly.pdbx_seq_one_letter_code
_entity_poly.pdbx_strand_id
1 'polypeptide(L)'
;MWCHTRLVYLPMSYLYGRRFVGPFSAIVLSIRREIYTLPYHILNWDHAKYHCAKEDLYHPCPMIQNILWGFLDNVGEPLLMHWPYSKLRNKALNHVMKHIHYEDENTNYICLGPVNKVVLNMVCCWLENPNSEAFKCHILRIKDYLWLAEDGMKMQGYNGSQCWDVALSVQAILATNLDDEYGSMLKKANNFIKLSQVINILTGSYIIMKH
;
A
#
# COMPACT_ATOMS: atom_id res chain seq x y z
N MET A 1 -0.49 14.55 -5.55
CA MET A 1 -1.24 13.47 -4.86
C MET A 1 -0.69 13.29 -3.45
N TRP A 2 -1.55 12.95 -2.50
CA TRP A 2 -1.15 12.61 -1.12
C TRP A 2 -0.24 11.37 -1.11
N CYS A 3 0.68 11.27 -0.13
CA CYS A 3 1.69 10.21 -0.08
C CYS A 3 1.07 8.82 0.02
N HIS A 4 0.08 8.62 0.90
CA HIS A 4 -0.64 7.36 1.05
C HIS A 4 -1.32 6.94 -0.24
N THR A 5 -2.05 7.86 -0.87
CA THR A 5 -2.71 7.62 -2.15
C THR A 5 -1.68 7.22 -3.20
N ARG A 6 -0.62 8.01 -3.39
CA ARG A 6 0.40 7.73 -4.41
C ARG A 6 1.04 6.36 -4.24
N LEU A 7 1.40 6.00 -3.01
CA LEU A 7 2.11 4.76 -2.72
C LEU A 7 1.20 3.53 -2.82
N VAL A 8 -0.12 3.66 -2.63
CA VAL A 8 -1.06 2.57 -2.89
C VAL A 8 -1.34 2.41 -4.40
N TYR A 9 -1.60 3.51 -5.10
CA TYR A 9 -1.95 3.46 -6.53
C TYR A 9 -0.76 3.04 -7.41
N LEU A 10 0.47 3.31 -6.99
CA LEU A 10 1.68 2.96 -7.73
C LEU A 10 1.78 1.44 -8.00
N PRO A 11 1.84 0.54 -7.00
CA PRO A 11 1.88 -0.89 -7.24
C PRO A 11 0.54 -1.46 -7.73
N MET A 12 -0.62 -0.85 -7.41
CA MET A 12 -1.89 -1.21 -8.07
C MET A 12 -1.82 -1.03 -9.59
N SER A 13 -1.25 0.09 -10.05
CA SER A 13 -1.06 0.35 -11.49
C SER A 13 -0.10 -0.66 -12.13
N TYR A 14 0.89 -1.17 -11.38
CA TYR A 14 1.77 -2.23 -11.85
C TYR A 14 1.01 -3.54 -12.08
N LEU A 15 0.20 -3.97 -11.10
CA LEU A 15 -0.58 -5.19 -11.18
C LEU A 15 -1.62 -5.13 -12.30
N TYR A 16 -2.34 -4.01 -12.40
CA TYR A 16 -3.28 -3.75 -13.49
C TYR A 16 -2.56 -3.72 -14.85
N GLY A 17 -1.43 -3.02 -14.91
CA GLY A 17 -0.57 -2.93 -16.08
C GLY A 17 -0.07 -4.29 -16.57
N ARG A 18 0.26 -5.22 -15.66
CA ARG A 18 0.68 -6.59 -15.98
C ARG A 18 -0.50 -7.54 -16.28
N ARG A 19 -1.74 -7.14 -15.97
CA ARG A 19 -2.94 -8.01 -15.99
C ARG A 19 -2.69 -9.36 -15.33
N PHE A 20 -2.05 -9.34 -14.15
CA PHE A 20 -1.72 -10.57 -13.44
C PHE A 20 -3.00 -11.28 -12.97
N VAL A 21 -3.09 -12.58 -13.23
CA VAL A 21 -4.18 -13.45 -12.77
C VAL A 21 -3.56 -14.61 -12.02
N GLY A 22 -4.02 -14.83 -10.79
CA GLY A 22 -3.59 -15.95 -9.97
C GLY A 22 -4.01 -17.32 -10.54
N PRO A 23 -3.45 -18.42 -10.04
CA PRO A 23 -3.78 -19.76 -10.51
C PRO A 23 -5.26 -20.10 -10.26
N PHE A 24 -5.86 -20.82 -11.20
CA PHE A 24 -7.20 -21.37 -11.04
C PHE A 24 -7.18 -22.53 -10.05
N SER A 25 -7.65 -22.30 -8.83
CA SER A 25 -7.79 -23.32 -7.79
C SER A 25 -9.26 -23.62 -7.49
N ALA A 26 -9.53 -24.76 -6.84
CA ALA A 26 -10.87 -25.12 -6.39
C ALA A 26 -11.48 -24.04 -5.47
N ILE A 27 -10.63 -23.43 -4.63
CA ILE A 27 -11.03 -22.32 -3.75
C ILE A 27 -11.48 -21.11 -4.57
N VAL A 28 -10.75 -20.73 -5.62
CA VAL A 28 -11.15 -19.63 -6.52
C VAL A 28 -12.51 -19.89 -7.15
N LEU A 29 -12.80 -21.13 -7.56
CA LEU A 29 -14.10 -21.50 -8.11
C LEU A 29 -15.22 -21.44 -7.06
N SER A 30 -14.95 -21.85 -5.82
CA SER A 30 -15.92 -21.75 -4.72
C SER A 30 -16.26 -20.29 -4.42
N ILE A 31 -15.23 -19.45 -4.27
CA ILE A 31 -15.39 -18.01 -4.03
C ILE A 31 -16.26 -17.37 -5.11
N ARG A 32 -16.02 -17.69 -6.39
CA ARG A 32 -16.82 -17.16 -7.51
C ARG A 32 -18.30 -17.58 -7.48
N ARG A 33 -18.64 -18.66 -6.78
CA ARG A 33 -20.04 -19.07 -6.60
C ARG A 33 -20.68 -18.42 -5.37
N GLU A 34 -19.88 -18.09 -4.36
CA GLU A 34 -20.34 -17.55 -3.07
C GLU A 34 -20.52 -16.03 -3.09
N ILE A 35 -19.58 -15.29 -3.70
CA ILE A 35 -19.57 -13.81 -3.61
C ILE A 35 -20.53 -13.12 -4.59
N TYR A 36 -20.95 -13.82 -5.66
CA TYR A 36 -21.81 -13.25 -6.70
C TYR A 36 -23.21 -13.86 -6.61
N THR A 37 -24.22 -13.01 -6.66
CA THR A 37 -25.63 -13.43 -6.70
C THR A 37 -26.04 -14.03 -8.04
N LEU A 38 -25.36 -13.63 -9.12
CA LEU A 38 -25.56 -14.14 -10.47
C LEU A 38 -24.44 -15.11 -10.86
N PRO A 39 -24.70 -16.07 -11.76
CA PRO A 39 -23.65 -16.93 -12.28
C PRO A 39 -22.52 -16.11 -12.90
N TYR A 40 -21.28 -16.43 -12.50
CA TYR A 40 -20.07 -15.69 -12.89
C TYR A 40 -19.92 -15.42 -14.40
N HIS A 41 -20.43 -16.33 -15.24
CA HIS A 41 -20.32 -16.25 -16.71
C HIS A 41 -21.33 -15.29 -17.35
N ILE A 42 -22.37 -14.87 -16.63
CA ILE A 42 -23.42 -13.94 -17.12
C ILE A 42 -23.12 -12.50 -16.70
N LEU A 43 -22.22 -12.30 -15.73
CA LEU A 43 -21.88 -10.98 -15.21
C LEU A 43 -21.29 -10.08 -16.29
N ASN A 44 -21.88 -8.90 -16.45
CA ASN A 44 -21.33 -7.85 -17.30
C ASN A 44 -20.30 -7.04 -16.52
N TRP A 45 -19.02 -7.35 -16.75
CA TRP A 45 -17.89 -6.70 -16.09
C TRP A 45 -17.73 -5.22 -16.46
N ASP A 46 -18.19 -4.78 -17.64
CA ASP A 46 -18.08 -3.38 -18.04
C ASP A 46 -19.04 -2.49 -17.27
N HIS A 47 -20.24 -3.00 -16.97
CA HIS A 47 -21.20 -2.30 -16.13
C HIS A 47 -20.83 -2.39 -14.63
N ALA A 48 -20.19 -3.49 -14.21
CA ALA A 48 -19.77 -3.71 -12.83
C ALA A 48 -18.78 -2.65 -12.31
N LYS A 49 -17.98 -2.02 -13.19
CA LYS A 49 -17.00 -0.97 -12.83
C LYS A 49 -17.63 0.26 -12.16
N TYR A 50 -18.91 0.52 -12.43
CA TYR A 50 -19.65 1.67 -11.89
C TYR A 50 -20.58 1.30 -10.72
N HIS A 51 -20.64 0.01 -10.35
CA HIS A 51 -21.47 -0.45 -9.25
C HIS A 51 -20.73 -0.38 -7.91
N CYS A 52 -21.28 0.40 -6.99
CA CYS A 52 -20.91 0.44 -5.59
C CYS A 52 -22.19 0.46 -4.76
N ALA A 53 -22.22 -0.25 -3.62
CA ALA A 53 -23.35 -0.20 -2.70
C ALA A 53 -23.53 1.25 -2.20
N LYS A 54 -24.78 1.71 -2.09
CA LYS A 54 -25.05 3.11 -1.72
C LYS A 54 -24.63 3.39 -0.28
N GLU A 55 -24.69 2.36 0.55
CA GLU A 55 -24.37 2.36 1.97
C GLU A 55 -22.87 2.53 2.21
N ASP A 56 -22.03 1.98 1.32
CA ASP A 56 -20.57 2.05 1.42
C ASP A 56 -19.97 3.25 0.65
N LEU A 57 -20.79 3.95 -0.15
CA LEU A 57 -20.36 5.06 -0.98
C LEU A 57 -20.24 6.36 -0.18
N TYR A 58 -19.12 6.54 0.50
CA TYR A 58 -18.85 7.77 1.27
C TYR A 58 -18.66 9.01 0.38
N HIS A 59 -18.02 8.85 -0.78
CA HIS A 59 -17.82 9.92 -1.75
C HIS A 59 -18.33 9.51 -3.13
N PRO A 60 -19.40 10.15 -3.65
CA PRO A 60 -19.92 9.83 -4.96
C PRO A 60 -18.94 10.28 -6.05
N CYS A 61 -18.75 9.43 -7.05
CA CYS A 61 -17.90 9.74 -8.20
C CYS A 61 -18.53 10.89 -9.04
N PRO A 62 -17.82 12.01 -9.25
CA PRO A 62 -18.32 13.09 -10.10
C PRO A 62 -18.56 12.62 -11.54
N MET A 63 -19.56 13.20 -12.22
CA MET A 63 -19.86 12.83 -13.62
C MET A 63 -18.67 13.01 -14.57
N ILE A 64 -17.86 14.07 -14.37
CA ILE A 64 -16.64 14.32 -15.16
C ILE A 64 -15.63 13.18 -14.99
N GLN A 65 -15.51 12.65 -13.78
CA GLN A 65 -14.61 11.54 -13.49
C GLN A 65 -15.08 10.29 -14.23
N ASN A 66 -16.37 9.95 -14.21
CA ASN A 66 -16.90 8.80 -14.97
C ASN A 66 -16.64 8.91 -16.48
N ILE A 67 -16.77 10.10 -17.07
CA ILE A 67 -16.45 10.34 -18.49
C ILE A 67 -14.97 10.06 -18.76
N LEU A 68 -14.08 10.56 -17.90
CA LEU A 68 -12.64 10.33 -18.02
C LEU A 68 -12.28 8.84 -17.92
N TRP A 69 -12.85 8.12 -16.94
CA TRP A 69 -12.64 6.67 -16.82
C TRP A 69 -13.16 5.91 -18.04
N GLY A 70 -14.34 6.26 -18.54
CA GLY A 70 -14.89 5.67 -19.76
C GLY A 70 -14.00 5.89 -20.99
N PHE A 71 -13.39 7.07 -21.13
CA PHE A 71 -12.44 7.32 -22.21
C PHE A 71 -11.14 6.52 -22.05
N LEU A 72 -10.57 6.48 -20.84
CA LEU A 72 -9.34 5.74 -20.56
C LEU A 72 -9.52 4.22 -20.78
N ASP A 73 -10.65 3.67 -20.38
CA ASP A 73 -10.94 2.23 -20.49
C ASP A 73 -11.28 1.82 -21.94
N ASN A 74 -12.11 2.59 -22.65
CA ASN A 74 -12.54 2.22 -24.01
C ASN A 74 -11.54 2.62 -25.10
N VAL A 75 -10.75 3.67 -24.89
CA VAL A 75 -9.81 4.19 -25.90
C VAL A 75 -8.37 4.00 -25.45
N GLY A 76 -8.04 4.39 -24.22
CA GLY A 76 -6.68 4.33 -23.69
C GLY A 76 -6.14 2.91 -23.57
N GLU A 77 -6.86 2.01 -22.90
CA GLU A 77 -6.42 0.63 -22.64
C GLU A 77 -6.19 -0.16 -23.95
N PRO A 78 -7.13 -0.18 -24.92
CA PRO A 78 -6.91 -0.87 -26.18
C PRO A 78 -5.72 -0.32 -26.97
N LEU A 79 -5.52 1.01 -27.00
CA LEU A 79 -4.36 1.60 -27.68
C LEU A 79 -3.05 1.20 -27.00
N LEU A 80 -2.99 1.24 -25.68
CA LEU A 80 -1.81 0.86 -24.89
C LEU A 80 -1.48 -0.63 -24.95
N MET A 81 -2.43 -1.47 -25.35
CA MET A 81 -2.21 -2.91 -25.57
C MET A 81 -1.61 -3.23 -26.93
N HIS A 82 -1.81 -2.38 -27.94
CA HIS A 82 -1.29 -2.61 -29.28
C HIS A 82 0.06 -1.91 -29.51
N TRP A 83 0.84 -2.44 -30.44
CA TRP A 83 2.08 -1.81 -30.88
C TRP A 83 1.74 -0.48 -31.60
N PRO A 84 2.45 0.64 -31.34
CA PRO A 84 3.72 0.79 -30.62
C PRO A 84 3.59 1.19 -29.14
N TYR A 85 2.38 1.53 -28.67
CA TYR A 85 2.15 2.06 -27.33
C TYR A 85 2.38 1.03 -26.22
N SER A 86 2.33 -0.27 -26.53
CA SER A 86 2.76 -1.33 -25.61
C SER A 86 4.20 -1.17 -25.10
N LYS A 87 5.09 -0.55 -25.89
CA LYS A 87 6.46 -0.23 -25.44
C LYS A 87 6.47 0.86 -24.35
N LEU A 88 5.56 1.82 -24.44
CA LEU A 88 5.38 2.85 -23.40
C LEU A 88 4.86 2.22 -22.10
N ARG A 89 3.91 1.27 -22.19
CA ARG A 89 3.42 0.50 -21.04
C ARG A 89 4.55 -0.25 -20.35
N ASN A 90 5.39 -0.96 -21.10
CA ASN A 90 6.54 -1.67 -20.54
C ASN A 90 7.56 -0.72 -19.87
N LYS A 91 7.83 0.45 -20.48
CA LYS A 91 8.70 1.47 -19.89
C LYS A 91 8.11 2.02 -18.58
N ALA A 92 6.80 2.26 -18.54
CA ALA A 92 6.09 2.69 -17.35
C ALA A 92 6.15 1.62 -16.25
N LEU A 93 5.89 0.35 -16.57
CA LEU A 93 6.00 -0.76 -15.62
C LEU A 93 7.40 -0.88 -15.02
N ASN A 94 8.44 -0.76 -15.84
CA ASN A 94 9.83 -0.77 -15.35
C ASN A 94 10.13 0.44 -14.45
N HIS A 95 9.57 1.61 -14.75
CA HIS A 95 9.71 2.79 -13.90
C HIS A 95 9.01 2.60 -12.56
N VAL A 96 7.79 2.05 -12.57
CA VAL A 96 7.03 1.75 -11.35
C VAL A 96 7.78 0.77 -10.46
N MET A 97 8.32 -0.32 -11.02
CA MET A 97 9.09 -1.29 -10.26
C MET A 97 10.35 -0.68 -9.60
N LYS A 98 11.03 0.25 -10.29
CA LYS A 98 12.15 0.99 -9.69
C LYS A 98 11.73 1.83 -8.47
N HIS A 99 10.56 2.45 -8.52
CA HIS A 99 10.04 3.21 -7.37
C HIS A 99 9.65 2.29 -6.21
N ILE A 100 9.10 1.10 -6.50
CA ILE A 100 8.79 0.09 -5.49
C ILE A 100 10.08 -0.36 -4.79
N HIS A 101 11.09 -0.79 -5.55
CA HIS A 101 12.39 -1.20 -4.97
C HIS A 101 13.05 -0.07 -4.18
N TYR A 102 12.99 1.17 -4.68
CA TYR A 102 13.51 2.32 -3.95
C TYR A 102 12.79 2.55 -2.62
N GLU A 103 11.46 2.45 -2.58
CA GLU A 103 10.71 2.53 -1.33
C GLU A 103 11.07 1.39 -0.37
N ASP A 104 11.16 0.17 -0.89
CA ASP A 104 11.44 -1.03 -0.10
C ASP A 104 12.84 -0.95 0.54
N GLU A 105 13.86 -0.54 -0.21
CA GLU A 105 15.21 -0.33 0.30
C GLU A 105 15.25 0.78 1.36
N ASN A 106 14.59 1.91 1.12
CA ASN A 106 14.61 3.04 2.05
C ASN A 106 13.88 2.76 3.38
N THR A 107 12.86 1.91 3.33
CA THR A 107 12.02 1.60 4.49
C THR A 107 12.38 0.28 5.15
N ASN A 108 13.48 -0.37 4.72
CA ASN A 108 13.85 -1.72 5.13
C ASN A 108 12.69 -2.71 5.01
N TYR A 109 11.92 -2.61 3.91
CA TYR A 109 10.78 -3.47 3.56
C TYR A 109 9.59 -3.36 4.52
N ILE A 110 9.49 -2.25 5.27
CA ILE A 110 8.32 -1.93 6.10
C ILE A 110 7.28 -1.15 5.27
N CYS A 111 7.72 -0.32 4.33
CA CYS A 111 6.89 0.61 3.56
C CYS A 111 6.06 1.56 4.45
N LEU A 112 5.23 2.41 3.84
CA LEU A 112 4.42 3.38 4.58
C LEU A 112 3.29 2.76 5.41
N GLY A 113 2.77 1.60 5.02
CA GLY A 113 1.59 1.01 5.65
C GLY A 113 1.26 -0.38 5.12
N PRO A 114 0.31 -1.08 5.76
CA PRO A 114 0.04 -2.50 5.55
C PRO A 114 -0.42 -2.81 4.12
N VAL A 115 -1.26 -1.94 3.54
CA VAL A 115 -1.80 -2.10 2.18
C VAL A 115 -0.70 -1.97 1.14
N ASN A 116 0.14 -0.94 1.27
CA ASN A 116 1.27 -0.76 0.37
C ASN A 116 2.26 -1.94 0.50
N LYS A 117 2.59 -2.30 1.74
CA LYS A 117 3.57 -3.33 2.06
C LYS A 117 3.12 -4.73 1.64
N VAL A 118 2.07 -5.25 2.26
CA VAL A 118 1.70 -6.68 2.17
C VAL A 118 0.92 -6.98 0.91
N VAL A 119 -0.02 -6.12 0.53
CA VAL A 119 -0.92 -6.45 -0.58
C VAL A 119 -0.29 -6.13 -1.93
N LEU A 120 0.58 -5.13 -2.00
CA LEU A 120 0.97 -4.54 -3.27
C LEU A 120 2.48 -4.65 -3.56
N ASN A 121 3.37 -4.15 -2.71
CA ASN A 121 4.82 -4.24 -2.97
C ASN A 121 5.33 -5.69 -2.88
N MET A 122 4.95 -6.42 -1.83
CA MET A 122 5.34 -7.84 -1.69
C MET A 122 4.87 -8.70 -2.87
N VAL A 123 3.64 -8.49 -3.35
CA VAL A 123 3.11 -9.20 -4.52
C VAL A 123 3.84 -8.79 -5.79
N CYS A 124 4.14 -7.49 -5.98
CA CYS A 124 4.93 -7.01 -7.11
C CYS A 124 6.33 -7.65 -7.14
N CYS A 125 7.04 -7.70 -6.01
CA CYS A 125 8.37 -8.33 -5.92
C CYS A 125 8.30 -9.84 -6.17
N TRP A 126 7.25 -10.52 -5.69
CA TRP A 126 7.01 -11.93 -5.96
C TRP A 126 6.77 -12.20 -7.46
N LEU A 127 6.03 -11.33 -8.14
CA LEU A 127 5.77 -11.42 -9.58
C LEU A 127 7.01 -11.17 -10.44
N GLU A 128 7.96 -10.38 -9.95
CA GLU A 128 9.25 -10.20 -10.62
C GLU A 128 10.11 -11.45 -10.46
N ASN A 129 10.31 -11.90 -9.22
CA ASN A 129 11.02 -13.13 -8.93
C ASN A 129 10.64 -13.69 -7.55
N PRO A 130 9.97 -14.87 -7.49
CA PRO A 130 9.59 -15.52 -6.24
C PRO A 130 10.76 -15.86 -5.31
N ASN A 131 11.98 -16.00 -5.86
CA ASN A 131 13.19 -16.33 -5.11
C ASN A 131 14.07 -15.11 -4.81
N SER A 132 13.60 -13.89 -5.09
CA SER A 132 14.35 -12.67 -4.82
C SER A 132 14.60 -12.47 -3.32
N GLU A 133 15.75 -11.86 -3.00
CA GLU A 133 16.06 -11.50 -1.61
C GLU A 133 15.08 -10.45 -1.07
N ALA A 134 14.66 -9.52 -1.92
CA ALA A 134 13.61 -8.53 -1.62
C ALA A 134 12.32 -9.19 -1.10
N PHE A 135 11.86 -10.27 -1.76
CA PHE A 135 10.67 -10.99 -1.32
C PHE A 135 10.86 -11.66 0.06
N LYS A 136 12.04 -12.23 0.33
CA LYS A 136 12.34 -12.81 1.66
C LYS A 136 12.35 -11.74 2.75
N CYS A 137 12.96 -10.57 2.47
CA CYS A 137 12.96 -9.45 3.40
C CYS A 137 11.52 -8.98 3.70
N HIS A 138 10.66 -8.90 2.69
CA HIS A 138 9.24 -8.60 2.86
C HIS A 138 8.51 -9.60 3.74
N ILE A 139 8.74 -10.91 3.57
CA ILE A 139 8.10 -11.96 4.39
C ILE A 139 8.45 -11.79 5.87
N LEU A 140 9.73 -11.55 6.18
CA LEU A 140 10.17 -11.38 7.57
C LEU A 140 9.46 -10.22 8.27
N ARG A 141 9.17 -9.14 7.53
CA ARG A 141 8.49 -7.93 8.01
C ARG A 141 6.97 -8.03 8.07
N ILE A 142 6.35 -9.17 7.75
CA ILE A 142 4.88 -9.31 7.88
C ILE A 142 4.48 -9.25 9.35
N LYS A 143 5.30 -9.83 10.23
CA LYS A 143 5.05 -9.89 11.67
C LYS A 143 4.99 -8.51 12.31
N ASP A 144 5.72 -7.53 11.77
CA ASP A 144 5.74 -6.15 12.27
C ASP A 144 4.36 -5.48 12.19
N TYR A 145 3.47 -5.97 11.32
CA TYR A 145 2.09 -5.49 11.19
C TYR A 145 1.06 -6.35 11.93
N LEU A 146 1.44 -7.52 12.46
CA LEU A 146 0.51 -8.41 13.15
C LEU A 146 0.48 -8.09 14.64
N TRP A 147 -0.71 -7.88 15.18
CA TRP A 147 -0.94 -7.62 16.60
C TRP A 147 -1.97 -8.59 17.15
N LEU A 148 -1.70 -9.17 18.33
CA LEU A 148 -2.65 -10.02 19.04
C LEU A 148 -3.48 -9.14 19.97
N ALA A 149 -4.73 -8.91 19.61
CA ALA A 149 -5.72 -8.24 20.44
C ALA A 149 -6.55 -9.24 21.26
N GLU A 150 -7.39 -8.74 22.17
CA GLU A 150 -8.28 -9.54 23.01
C GLU A 150 -9.24 -10.42 22.19
N ASP A 151 -9.61 -9.96 20.99
CA ASP A 151 -10.49 -10.66 20.05
C ASP A 151 -9.75 -11.40 18.92
N GLY A 152 -8.43 -11.55 19.06
CA GLY A 152 -7.59 -12.36 18.16
C GLY A 152 -6.54 -11.56 17.40
N MET A 153 -5.92 -12.21 16.41
CA MET A 153 -4.83 -11.62 15.63
C MET A 153 -5.37 -10.67 14.55
N LYS A 154 -4.90 -9.43 14.55
CA LYS A 154 -5.28 -8.37 13.63
C LYS A 154 -4.07 -7.78 12.92
N MET A 155 -4.32 -7.12 11.79
CA MET A 155 -3.31 -6.35 11.08
C MET A 155 -3.42 -4.88 11.47
N GLN A 156 -2.32 -4.29 11.93
CA GLN A 156 -2.25 -2.89 12.32
C GLN A 156 -2.26 -1.95 11.11
N GLY A 157 -2.82 -0.75 11.27
CA GLY A 157 -2.87 0.30 10.24
C GLY A 157 -1.50 0.90 9.88
N TYR A 158 -0.53 0.74 10.77
CA TYR A 158 0.89 1.07 10.60
C TYR A 158 1.72 -0.04 11.28
N ASN A 159 3.05 0.04 11.21
CA ASN A 159 3.94 -0.83 12.02
C ASN A 159 3.86 -0.53 13.54
N GLY A 160 2.95 0.36 13.94
CA GLY A 160 2.60 0.74 15.29
C GLY A 160 2.45 2.26 15.40
N SER A 161 2.04 2.71 16.59
CA SER A 161 1.94 4.12 16.98
C SER A 161 3.00 4.51 18.00
N GLN A 162 4.12 3.77 18.08
CA GLN A 162 5.07 3.84 19.20
C GLN A 162 5.60 5.26 19.45
N CYS A 163 6.05 5.95 18.39
CA CYS A 163 6.59 7.31 18.52
C CYS A 163 5.50 8.31 18.91
N TRP A 164 4.30 8.15 18.34
CA TRP A 164 3.15 9.01 18.62
C TRP A 164 2.69 8.87 20.08
N ASP A 165 2.53 7.64 20.54
CA ASP A 165 2.06 7.33 21.90
C ASP A 165 3.08 7.77 22.95
N VAL A 166 4.37 7.55 22.70
CA VAL A 166 5.44 8.00 23.62
C VAL A 166 5.48 9.52 23.70
N ALA A 167 5.40 10.23 22.57
CA ALA A 167 5.43 11.70 22.55
C ALA A 167 4.24 12.30 23.33
N LEU A 168 3.03 11.78 23.11
CA LEU A 168 1.84 12.24 23.81
C LEU A 168 1.87 11.87 25.30
N SER A 169 2.34 10.67 25.64
CA SER A 169 2.46 10.24 27.05
C SER A 169 3.44 11.11 27.82
N VAL A 170 4.59 11.46 27.23
CA VAL A 170 5.56 12.38 27.85
C VAL A 170 4.95 13.75 28.07
N GLN A 171 4.23 14.30 27.08
CA GLN A 171 3.56 15.59 27.22
C GLN A 171 2.48 15.57 28.32
N ALA A 172 1.68 14.49 28.39
CA ALA A 172 0.66 14.34 29.41
C ALA A 172 1.26 14.30 30.83
N ILE A 173 2.33 13.53 31.03
CA ILE A 173 3.00 13.40 32.33
C ILE A 173 3.61 14.73 32.77
N LEU A 174 4.29 15.45 31.86
CA LEU A 174 4.83 16.77 32.15
C LEU A 174 3.74 17.78 32.51
N ALA A 175 2.56 17.71 31.87
CA ALA A 175 1.43 18.58 32.20
C ALA A 175 0.84 18.33 33.61
N THR A 176 1.04 17.14 34.18
CA THR A 176 0.59 16.82 35.55
C THR A 176 1.55 17.28 36.66
N ASN A 177 2.74 17.80 36.31
CA ASN A 177 3.82 18.14 37.26
C ASN A 177 4.23 16.97 38.19
N LEU A 178 4.15 15.73 37.69
CA LEU A 178 4.58 14.51 38.38
C LEU A 178 5.97 14.03 37.88
N ASP A 179 6.81 14.96 37.43
CA ASP A 179 8.12 14.65 36.84
C ASP A 179 9.10 14.05 37.86
N ASP A 180 8.98 14.41 39.14
CA ASP A 180 9.77 13.82 40.22
C ASP A 180 9.47 12.33 40.45
N GLU A 181 8.21 11.91 40.27
CA GLU A 181 7.78 10.52 40.46
C GLU A 181 8.16 9.64 39.26
N TYR A 182 8.07 10.18 38.04
CA TYR A 182 8.30 9.43 36.80
C TYR A 182 9.66 9.68 36.13
N GLY A 183 10.61 10.31 36.81
CA GLY A 183 11.91 10.72 36.23
C GLY A 183 12.68 9.59 35.52
N SER A 184 12.64 8.35 36.05
CA SER A 184 13.29 7.19 35.43
C SER A 184 12.64 6.77 34.11
N MET A 185 11.31 6.85 34.02
CA MET A 185 10.53 6.55 32.82
C MET A 185 10.69 7.65 31.77
N LEU A 186 10.69 8.93 32.18
CA LEU A 186 10.94 10.06 31.30
C LEU A 186 12.34 10.00 30.66
N LYS A 187 13.35 9.55 31.40
CA LYS A 187 14.70 9.34 30.86
C LYS A 187 14.72 8.25 29.78
N LYS A 188 13.99 7.14 29.97
CA LYS A 188 13.84 6.08 28.96
C LYS A 188 13.09 6.58 27.73
N ALA A 189 12.01 7.32 27.91
CA ALA A 189 11.24 7.90 26.82
C ALA A 189 12.09 8.89 25.99
N ASN A 190 12.86 9.75 26.65
CA ASN A 190 13.80 10.66 25.97
C ASN A 190 14.86 9.89 25.17
N ASN A 191 15.45 8.83 25.75
CA ASN A 191 16.39 7.98 25.04
C ASN A 191 15.74 7.30 23.81
N PHE A 192 14.50 6.82 23.94
CA PHE A 192 13.75 6.24 22.81
C PHE A 192 13.53 7.26 21.69
N ILE A 193 13.09 8.49 22.03
CA ILE A 193 12.87 9.56 21.05
C ILE A 193 14.18 9.92 20.34
N LYS A 194 15.28 10.07 21.09
CA LYS A 194 16.62 10.35 20.51
C LYS A 194 17.08 9.27 19.54
N LEU A 195 16.91 8.00 19.91
CA LEU A 195 17.29 6.87 19.05
C LEU A 195 16.36 6.72 17.83
N SER A 196 15.11 7.16 17.93
CA SER A 196 14.11 7.10 16.86
C SER A 196 14.19 8.28 15.89
N GLN A 197 15.03 9.28 16.18
CA GLN A 197 15.19 10.44 15.31
C GLN A 197 15.85 10.03 13.98
N VAL A 198 15.23 10.42 12.87
CA VAL A 198 15.79 10.19 11.53
C VAL A 198 16.91 11.21 11.28
N ILE A 199 18.16 10.76 11.30
CA ILE A 199 19.35 11.62 11.18
C ILE A 199 19.83 11.70 9.72
N ASN A 200 19.58 10.66 8.93
CA ASN A 200 20.03 10.59 7.54
C ASN A 200 18.87 10.88 6.58
N ILE A 201 19.03 11.90 5.75
CA ILE A 201 18.18 12.08 4.57
C ILE A 201 18.71 11.11 3.51
N LEU A 202 17.89 10.13 3.12
CA LEU A 202 18.22 9.21 2.04
C LEU A 202 18.11 9.98 0.71
N THR A 203 19.25 10.49 0.23
CA THR A 203 19.37 11.09 -1.10
C THR A 203 19.36 9.98 -2.15
N GLY A 204 18.17 9.50 -2.51
CA GLY A 204 17.98 8.81 -3.78
C GLY A 204 17.88 9.84 -4.89
N SER A 205 18.65 9.64 -5.94
CA SER A 205 18.95 10.53 -7.06
C SER A 205 17.75 10.87 -7.97
N TYR A 206 16.64 11.39 -7.42
CA TYR A 206 15.47 11.81 -8.22
C TYR A 206 14.75 13.07 -7.72
N ILE A 207 15.26 13.76 -6.70
CA ILE A 207 14.65 15.01 -6.21
C ILE A 207 15.69 16.13 -6.13
N ILE A 208 16.11 16.63 -7.29
CA ILE A 208 16.42 18.06 -7.47
C ILE A 208 15.96 18.46 -8.88
N MET A 209 14.64 18.55 -9.09
CA MET A 209 14.13 19.60 -9.98
C MET A 209 13.86 20.80 -9.08
N LYS A 210 14.87 21.67 -9.00
CA LYS A 210 14.68 23.02 -8.45
C LYS A 210 13.64 23.73 -9.31
N HIS A 211 12.60 24.24 -8.66
CA HIS A 211 11.84 25.37 -9.18
C HIS A 211 12.74 26.61 -9.25
#